data_AF-A0A432QVJ1-F1
#
_entry.id   AF-A0A432QVJ1-F1
#
_cell.length_a   1.000
_cell.length_b   1.000
_cell.length_c   1.000
_cell.angle_alpha   90.00
_cell.angle_beta   90.00
_cell.angle_gamma   90.00
#
_symmetry.space_group_name_H-M   'P 1'
#
loop_
_entity.id
_entity.type
_entity.pdbx_description
1 polymer ?
#
loop_
_entity_poly.entity_id
_entity_poly.type
_entity_poly.pdbx_seq_one_letter_code
_entity_poly.pdbx_strand_id
1 'polypeptide(L)'
;MFKQERRVGLARIGWLELDGLKVKTPFIIDYLDKPEIVDKIDFGMAPTVLKEIDKHRFEILGSKNENFIVATGLSVLSPRKLVETLLELRMSSFKPLYAVALAEPVNIPLLLYFGVDVFDNILAIAKAYRGIYFTEFGEFELSKLKELPCNCPVCLDKNPEDLDVKDVAKHNTLAMQKVLKTITHDLENLRNLVEAWVKFKPELTAMLRIADELRRVDEFYPNFSRAKVLMSAIESFNRPEVVNFLEKAVKAYKPKGKVLLILPCSAKKPYSTSRSHTIIRSVVKKGVEEIIVSSPLVVPRVFELVYPAVNYDVPVTGHWSDDEVMYVSKWLCEFLSKGDFEVVIAHVEGGYKRVVEVTAKEMGLDVIWTAERDVTSAESLKRLKEVMDNLEVEKFDLYKAIFDHMLRYQFDVEGVDLKSV
;
A
#
# COMPACT_ATOMS: atom_id res chain seq x y z
N MET A 1 22.05 14.62 14.55
CA MET A 1 22.18 13.73 13.37
C MET A 1 21.04 12.69 13.37
N PHE A 2 20.39 12.45 12.23
CA PHE A 2 19.35 11.41 12.10
C PHE A 2 19.92 10.15 11.44
N LYS A 3 19.74 8.99 12.08
CA LYS A 3 20.16 7.68 11.58
C LYS A 3 18.91 6.83 11.31
N GLN A 4 18.61 6.59 10.04
CA GLN A 4 17.51 5.71 9.64
C GLN A 4 17.85 4.25 9.97
N GLU A 5 16.91 3.54 10.60
CA GLU A 5 17.01 2.12 10.95
C GLU A 5 16.18 1.27 9.97
N ARG A 6 14.95 1.70 9.67
CA ARG A 6 14.01 0.99 8.79
C ARG A 6 13.16 1.99 8.00
N ARG A 7 12.72 1.59 6.80
CA ARG A 7 11.86 2.39 5.93
C ARG A 7 10.88 1.51 5.16
N VAL A 8 9.63 1.96 5.03
CA VAL A 8 8.59 1.38 4.17
C VAL A 8 7.88 2.54 3.47
N GLY A 9 8.09 2.72 2.16
CA GLY A 9 7.62 3.90 1.45
C GLY A 9 8.26 5.17 2.03
N LEU A 10 7.45 6.16 2.41
CA LEU A 10 7.93 7.38 3.08
C LEU A 10 8.02 7.26 4.61
N ALA A 11 7.39 6.24 5.20
CA ALA A 11 7.42 5.98 6.64
C ALA A 11 8.77 5.43 7.06
N ARG A 12 9.32 5.95 8.17
CA ARG A 12 10.66 5.62 8.63
C ARG A 12 10.71 5.46 10.14
N ILE A 13 11.55 4.53 10.57
CA ILE A 13 12.01 4.40 11.96
C ILE A 13 13.49 4.76 11.97
N GLY A 14 13.90 5.58 12.92
CA GLY A 14 15.29 5.97 13.07
C GLY A 14 15.60 6.55 14.44
N TRP A 15 16.84 6.98 14.61
CA TRP A 15 17.33 7.60 15.82
C TRP A 15 17.77 9.01 15.54
N LEU A 16 17.31 9.92 16.39
CA LEU A 16 17.69 11.32 16.38
C LEU A 16 18.57 11.60 17.58
N GLU A 17 19.78 12.08 17.32
CA GLU A 17 20.74 12.51 18.34
C GLU A 17 20.90 14.04 18.30
N LEU A 18 20.60 14.71 19.41
CA LEU A 18 20.58 16.17 19.59
C LEU A 18 21.19 16.57 20.94
N ASP A 19 22.43 17.06 20.92
CA ASP A 19 23.14 17.56 22.12
C ASP A 19 22.99 16.63 23.33
N GLY A 20 23.35 15.35 23.14
CA GLY A 20 23.25 14.30 24.17
C GLY A 20 21.88 13.63 24.32
N LEU A 21 20.80 14.23 23.77
CA LEU A 21 19.48 13.60 23.75
C LEU A 21 19.39 12.59 22.60
N LYS A 22 18.92 11.38 22.89
CA LYS A 22 18.71 10.32 21.90
C LYS A 22 17.24 9.87 21.90
N VAL A 23 16.54 10.13 20.79
CA VAL A 23 15.11 9.81 20.64
C VAL A 23 14.90 8.90 19.43
N LYS A 24 14.02 7.90 19.56
CA LYS A 24 13.62 7.03 18.44
C LYS A 24 12.41 7.65 17.72
N THR A 25 12.47 7.76 16.40
CA THR A 25 11.33 8.17 15.56
C THR A 25 10.58 6.94 15.02
N PRO A 26 9.27 7.07 14.75
CA PRO A 26 8.44 8.23 15.08
C PRO A 26 8.12 8.35 16.58
N PHE A 27 7.90 9.56 17.07
CA PHE A 27 7.51 9.81 18.47
C PHE A 27 6.53 10.98 18.60
N ILE A 28 5.92 11.09 19.79
CA ILE A 28 5.03 12.20 20.17
C ILE A 28 5.77 13.07 21.19
N ILE A 29 5.85 14.37 20.93
CA ILE A 29 6.24 15.38 21.91
C ILE A 29 5.07 15.56 22.88
N ASP A 30 5.30 15.21 24.14
CA ASP A 30 4.32 15.39 25.21
C ASP A 30 4.50 16.73 25.90
N TYR A 31 3.69 17.73 25.54
CA TYR A 31 3.74 19.06 26.12
C TYR A 31 3.23 19.12 27.57
N LEU A 32 2.63 18.06 28.11
CA LEU A 32 2.29 17.98 29.54
C LEU A 32 3.56 17.88 30.40
N ASP A 33 4.61 17.25 29.87
CA ASP A 33 5.87 16.99 30.58
C ASP A 33 6.95 18.06 30.31
N LYS A 34 6.69 19.03 29.42
CA LYS A 34 7.63 20.08 28.99
C LYS A 34 9.03 19.55 28.63
N PRO A 35 9.14 18.69 27.59
CA PRO A 35 10.39 18.00 27.29
C PRO A 35 11.44 18.95 26.72
N GLU A 36 12.70 18.77 27.15
CA GLU A 36 13.87 19.57 26.72
C GLU A 36 14.06 19.64 25.19
N ILE A 37 13.53 18.67 24.44
CA ILE A 37 13.60 18.67 22.98
C ILE A 37 12.92 19.89 22.36
N VAL A 38 11.89 20.45 23.01
CA VAL A 38 11.13 21.59 22.50
C VAL A 38 11.99 22.85 22.48
N ASP A 39 12.85 23.04 23.48
CA ASP A 39 13.75 24.20 23.57
C ASP A 39 14.81 24.20 22.45
N LYS A 40 15.04 23.03 21.83
CA LYS A 40 15.95 22.84 20.70
C LYS A 40 15.27 23.01 19.33
N ILE A 41 13.97 23.34 19.30
CA ILE A 41 13.19 23.48 18.07
C ILE A 41 12.94 24.96 17.76
N ASP A 42 13.64 25.50 16.76
CA ASP A 42 13.23 26.74 16.11
C ASP A 42 11.96 26.52 15.26
N PHE A 43 10.83 27.09 15.70
CA PHE A 43 9.56 27.05 14.97
C PHE A 43 9.46 28.11 13.88
N GLY A 44 10.35 29.10 13.86
CA GLY A 44 10.23 30.30 13.03
C GLY A 44 9.09 31.23 13.46
N MET A 45 8.94 32.33 12.73
CA MET A 45 7.87 33.33 12.92
C MET A 45 6.76 33.22 11.87
N ALA A 46 7.02 32.55 10.74
CA ALA A 46 6.04 32.36 9.67
C ALA A 46 5.58 30.89 9.58
N PRO A 47 4.26 30.65 9.45
CA PRO A 47 3.76 29.30 9.28
C PRO A 47 4.11 28.76 7.89
N THR A 48 4.23 27.44 7.75
CA THR A 48 4.54 26.77 6.47
C THR A 48 3.58 27.15 5.35
N VAL A 49 2.31 27.34 5.69
CA VAL A 49 1.27 27.74 4.73
C VAL A 49 1.48 29.13 4.13
N LEU A 50 2.30 30.00 4.76
CA LEU A 50 2.64 31.30 4.19
C LEU A 50 3.42 31.17 2.87
N LYS A 51 4.14 30.06 2.67
CA LYS A 51 4.95 29.82 1.46
C LYS A 51 4.14 29.95 0.17
N GLU A 52 2.85 29.57 0.18
CA GLU A 52 1.97 29.68 -0.99
C GLU A 52 1.51 31.13 -1.25
N ILE A 53 1.45 31.97 -0.22
CA ILE A 53 0.97 33.36 -0.30
C ILE A 53 2.13 34.31 -0.57
N ASP A 54 3.25 34.14 0.15
CA ASP A 54 4.44 34.98 0.09
C ASP A 54 5.68 34.14 0.36
N LYS A 55 6.18 33.52 -0.71
CA LYS A 55 7.38 32.67 -0.67
C LYS A 55 8.60 33.41 -0.12
N HIS A 56 8.78 34.67 -0.49
CA HIS A 56 9.94 35.46 -0.06
C HIS A 56 9.92 35.71 1.45
N ARG A 57 8.77 36.11 2.02
CA ARG A 57 8.65 36.25 3.48
C ARG A 57 8.80 34.93 4.20
N PHE A 58 8.25 33.84 3.67
CA PHE A 58 8.45 32.51 4.26
C PHE A 58 9.92 32.10 4.27
N GLU A 59 10.68 32.39 3.21
CA GLU A 59 12.11 32.14 3.17
C GLU A 59 12.90 32.94 4.21
N ILE A 60 12.40 34.10 4.65
CA ILE A 60 13.06 34.91 5.70
C ILE A 60 12.62 34.47 7.10
N LEU A 61 11.32 34.28 7.30
CA LEU A 61 10.68 34.15 8.61
C LEU A 61 10.32 32.72 9.00
N GLY A 62 10.35 31.77 8.07
CA GLY A 62 10.08 30.37 8.35
C GLY A 62 11.18 29.74 9.19
N SER A 63 10.89 28.57 9.79
CA SER A 63 11.84 27.82 10.61
C SER A 63 13.19 27.62 9.90
N LYS A 64 14.28 27.92 10.63
CA LYS A 64 15.67 27.67 10.21
C LYS A 64 16.27 26.48 10.94
N ASN A 65 15.43 25.59 11.46
CA ASN A 65 15.88 24.47 12.25
C ASN A 65 16.88 23.58 11.48
N GLU A 66 18.06 23.37 12.06
CA GLU A 66 19.10 22.56 11.43
C GLU A 66 18.79 21.07 11.49
N ASN A 67 18.00 20.63 12.46
CA ASN A 67 17.77 19.23 12.76
C ASN A 67 16.42 18.69 12.27
N PHE A 68 15.40 19.54 12.17
CA PHE A 68 14.03 19.18 11.78
C PHE A 68 13.57 19.94 10.55
N ILE A 69 12.61 19.37 9.84
CA ILE A 69 11.67 20.14 9.03
C ILE A 69 10.47 20.44 9.92
N VAL A 70 10.33 21.69 10.36
CA VAL A 70 9.22 22.10 11.25
C VAL A 70 8.09 22.65 10.39
N ALA A 71 6.98 21.92 10.34
CA ALA A 71 5.83 22.24 9.50
C ALA A 71 4.65 22.71 10.36
N THR A 72 4.31 24.00 10.25
CA THR A 72 3.31 24.68 11.09
C THR A 72 2.15 25.23 10.26
N GLY A 73 0.98 25.35 10.88
CA GLY A 73 -0.23 25.86 10.23
C GLY A 73 -0.87 24.87 9.25
N LEU A 74 -0.44 23.61 9.22
CA LEU A 74 -0.93 22.62 8.26
C LEU A 74 -2.43 22.31 8.38
N SER A 75 -3.02 22.51 9.56
CA SER A 75 -4.44 22.21 9.85
C SER A 75 -5.44 23.10 9.11
N VAL A 76 -5.01 24.21 8.51
CA VAL A 76 -5.88 25.11 7.73
C VAL A 76 -5.93 24.73 6.24
N LEU A 77 -5.08 23.79 5.80
CA LEU A 77 -5.00 23.37 4.41
C LEU A 77 -6.15 22.43 4.04
N SER A 78 -6.58 22.50 2.79
CA SER A 78 -7.46 21.48 2.23
C SER A 78 -6.77 20.10 2.18
N PRO A 79 -7.52 18.99 2.16
CA PRO A 79 -6.95 17.65 2.07
C PRO A 79 -5.88 17.51 0.97
N ARG A 80 -6.16 18.01 -0.25
CA ARG A 80 -5.20 17.96 -1.37
C ARG A 80 -3.93 18.74 -1.08
N LYS A 81 -4.06 19.98 -0.58
CA LYS A 81 -2.90 20.82 -0.24
C LYS A 81 -2.08 20.26 0.91
N LEU A 82 -2.72 19.64 1.89
CA LEU A 82 -2.03 18.97 2.97
C LEU A 82 -1.17 17.81 2.46
N VAL A 83 -1.72 16.94 1.59
CA VAL A 83 -0.96 15.85 0.99
C VAL A 83 0.20 16.37 0.15
N GLU A 84 -0.04 17.31 -0.77
CA GLU A 84 1.00 17.92 -1.61
C GLU A 84 2.15 18.49 -0.76
N THR A 85 1.81 19.24 0.29
CA THR A 85 2.77 19.89 1.19
C THR A 85 3.57 18.86 1.98
N LEU A 86 2.93 17.87 2.60
CA LEU A 86 3.63 16.84 3.38
C LEU A 86 4.60 16.03 2.52
N LEU A 87 4.15 15.63 1.32
CA LEU A 87 4.98 14.91 0.36
C LEU A 87 6.16 15.78 -0.08
N GLU A 88 5.93 17.04 -0.49
CA GLU A 88 7.00 17.97 -0.87
C GLU A 88 8.04 18.13 0.24
N LEU A 89 7.60 18.39 1.47
CA LEU A 89 8.50 18.55 2.61
C LEU A 89 9.31 17.27 2.86
N ARG A 90 8.66 16.11 2.88
CA ARG A 90 9.32 14.81 3.08
C ARG A 90 10.39 14.54 2.02
N MET A 91 10.12 14.87 0.76
CA MET A 91 11.05 14.64 -0.35
C MET A 91 12.17 15.68 -0.45
N SER A 92 11.97 16.87 0.11
CA SER A 92 12.97 17.96 0.06
C SER A 92 14.22 17.71 0.91
N SER A 93 14.15 16.83 1.90
CA SER A 93 15.24 16.64 2.87
C SER A 93 15.15 15.30 3.61
N PHE A 94 16.28 14.80 4.10
CA PHE A 94 16.36 13.60 4.94
C PHE A 94 16.06 13.85 6.43
N LYS A 95 16.02 15.12 6.85
CA LYS A 95 15.71 15.53 8.22
C LYS A 95 14.36 14.95 8.68
N PRO A 96 14.18 14.69 9.99
CA PRO A 96 12.88 14.35 10.55
C PRO A 96 11.84 15.44 10.27
N LEU A 97 10.64 15.04 9.80
CA LEU A 97 9.52 15.94 9.58
C LEU A 97 8.63 16.02 10.81
N TYR A 98 8.52 17.22 11.39
CA TYR A 98 7.61 17.52 12.50
C TYR A 98 6.37 18.24 11.98
N ALA A 99 5.22 17.58 12.03
CA ALA A 99 3.92 18.15 11.66
C ALA A 99 3.21 18.69 12.91
N VAL A 100 3.38 20.00 13.16
CA VAL A 100 2.96 20.65 14.41
C VAL A 100 1.43 20.80 14.47
N ALA A 101 0.85 20.41 15.60
CA ALA A 101 -0.56 20.54 15.95
C ALA A 101 -1.51 19.98 14.88
N LEU A 102 -1.17 18.81 14.31
CA LEU A 102 -1.92 18.14 13.25
C LEU A 102 -2.47 16.76 13.66
N ALA A 103 -1.83 16.12 14.63
CA ALA A 103 -2.05 14.70 14.92
C ALA A 103 -3.26 14.46 15.83
N GLU A 104 -4.08 13.50 15.43
CA GLU A 104 -5.13 12.86 16.21
C GLU A 104 -4.94 11.33 16.08
N PRO A 105 -5.38 10.49 17.04
CA PRO A 105 -5.17 9.04 16.95
C PRO A 105 -5.62 8.45 15.60
N VAL A 106 -6.75 8.94 15.06
CA VAL A 106 -7.32 8.44 13.81
C VAL A 106 -6.50 8.77 12.55
N ASN A 107 -5.68 9.83 12.56
CA ASN A 107 -4.93 10.27 11.38
C ASN A 107 -3.43 9.93 11.43
N ILE A 108 -2.91 9.58 12.61
CA ILE A 108 -1.49 9.20 12.81
C ILE A 108 -1.01 8.14 11.80
N PRO A 109 -1.75 7.05 11.50
CA PRO A 109 -1.30 6.07 10.51
C PRO A 109 -1.04 6.68 9.12
N LEU A 110 -1.94 7.54 8.66
CA LEU A 110 -1.84 8.19 7.35
C LEU A 110 -0.72 9.25 7.33
N LEU A 111 -0.58 10.03 8.41
CA LEU A 111 0.51 11.00 8.52
C LEU A 111 1.88 10.32 8.54
N LEU A 112 2.02 9.20 9.26
CA LEU A 112 3.24 8.40 9.23
C LEU A 112 3.49 7.84 7.82
N TYR A 113 2.45 7.39 7.13
CA TYR A 113 2.54 6.92 5.74
C TYR A 113 3.04 8.01 4.77
N PHE A 114 2.69 9.27 5.01
CA PHE A 114 3.23 10.43 4.28
C PHE A 114 4.63 10.88 4.74
N GLY A 115 5.21 10.19 5.73
CA GLY A 115 6.59 10.38 6.17
C GLY A 115 6.79 11.42 7.27
N VAL A 116 5.74 11.72 8.05
CA VAL A 116 5.86 12.47 9.31
C VAL A 116 6.62 11.61 10.32
N ASP A 117 7.69 12.17 10.90
CA ASP A 117 8.55 11.50 11.87
C ASP A 117 8.27 11.96 13.32
N VAL A 118 7.74 13.18 13.50
CA VAL A 118 7.49 13.76 14.82
C VAL A 118 6.07 14.29 14.89
N PHE A 119 5.39 13.91 15.96
CA PHE A 119 4.03 14.31 16.31
C PHE A 119 4.04 15.07 17.63
N ASP A 120 2.93 15.67 18.01
CA ASP A 120 2.74 16.31 19.32
C ASP A 120 1.33 16.06 19.86
N ASN A 121 1.12 16.34 21.14
CA ASN A 121 -0.17 16.25 21.81
C ASN A 121 -0.86 17.62 22.00
N ILE A 122 -0.50 18.67 21.24
CA ILE A 122 -1.12 20.00 21.38
C ILE A 122 -2.63 19.90 21.13
N LEU A 123 -3.05 19.15 20.10
CA LEU A 123 -4.47 18.93 19.82
C LEU A 123 -5.15 18.12 20.93
N ALA A 124 -4.49 17.11 21.49
CA ALA A 124 -5.02 16.34 22.61
C ALA A 124 -5.32 17.22 23.83
N ILE A 125 -4.40 18.14 24.15
CA ILE A 125 -4.57 19.11 25.24
C ILE A 125 -5.71 20.09 24.90
N ALA A 126 -5.67 20.71 23.71
CA ALA A 126 -6.69 21.69 23.30
C ALA A 126 -8.11 21.10 23.26
N LYS A 127 -8.23 19.83 22.85
CA LYS A 127 -9.49 19.08 22.81
C LYS A 127 -9.96 18.69 24.21
N ALA A 128 -9.06 18.35 25.13
CA ALA A 128 -9.39 18.10 26.53
C ALA A 128 -10.05 19.32 27.20
N TYR A 129 -9.55 20.54 26.96
CA TYR A 129 -10.19 21.78 27.43
C TYR A 129 -11.60 21.99 26.88
N ARG A 130 -11.96 21.33 25.78
CA ARG A 130 -13.29 21.34 25.17
C ARG A 130 -14.14 20.13 25.60
N GLY A 131 -13.67 19.33 26.55
CA GLY A 131 -14.35 18.11 27.00
C GLY A 131 -14.37 17.00 25.94
N ILE A 132 -13.40 16.99 25.01
CA ILE A 132 -13.32 15.97 23.96
C ILE A 132 -12.35 14.84 24.37
N TYR A 133 -12.89 13.62 24.34
CA TYR A 133 -12.24 12.35 24.64
C TYR A 133 -11.86 11.63 23.35
N PHE A 134 -10.61 11.21 23.22
CA PHE A 134 -10.12 10.49 22.05
C PHE A 134 -10.25 8.97 22.16
N THR A 135 -10.46 8.34 21.01
CA THR A 135 -10.26 6.91 20.77
C THR A 135 -9.41 6.73 19.51
N GLU A 136 -8.93 5.52 19.25
CA GLU A 136 -8.21 5.22 17.99
C GLU A 136 -9.06 5.44 16.72
N PHE A 137 -10.39 5.48 16.84
CA PHE A 137 -11.35 5.55 15.74
C PHE A 137 -12.00 6.92 15.58
N GLY A 138 -11.87 7.81 16.56
CA GLY A 138 -12.54 9.11 16.54
C GLY A 138 -12.60 9.80 17.90
N GLU A 139 -13.51 10.77 17.99
CA GLU A 139 -13.67 11.64 19.15
C GLU A 139 -15.06 11.47 19.76
N PHE A 140 -15.15 11.60 21.07
CA PHE A 140 -16.40 11.65 21.83
C PHE A 140 -16.44 12.90 22.71
N GLU A 141 -17.63 13.46 22.91
CA GLU A 141 -17.84 14.41 24.00
C GLU A 141 -17.89 13.62 25.32
N LEU A 142 -17.02 13.97 26.27
CA LEU A 142 -16.91 13.29 27.57
C LEU A 142 -18.26 13.25 28.29
N SER A 143 -19.01 14.35 28.26
CA SER A 143 -20.32 14.47 28.90
C SER A 143 -21.40 13.56 28.31
N LYS A 144 -21.16 12.97 27.13
CA LYS A 144 -22.09 12.03 26.47
C LYS A 144 -21.72 10.56 26.69
N LEU A 145 -20.57 10.29 27.30
CA LEU A 145 -20.14 8.93 27.61
C LEU A 145 -20.88 8.41 28.84
N LYS A 146 -21.35 7.16 28.76
CA LYS A 146 -21.90 6.42 29.92
C LYS A 146 -20.81 5.69 30.70
N GLU A 147 -19.76 5.28 29.99
CA GLU A 147 -18.60 4.57 30.52
C GLU A 147 -17.36 4.99 29.69
N LEU A 148 -16.16 4.81 30.26
CA LEU A 148 -14.91 5.09 29.55
C LEU A 148 -14.49 3.86 28.73
N PRO A 149 -14.46 3.93 27.39
CA PRO A 149 -14.11 2.78 26.54
C PRO A 149 -12.59 2.59 26.44
N CYS A 150 -11.89 2.54 27.58
CA CYS A 150 -10.42 2.46 27.63
C CYS A 150 -9.92 1.81 28.91
N ASN A 151 -8.79 1.11 28.80
CA ASN A 151 -8.10 0.44 29.91
C ASN A 151 -6.78 1.14 30.27
N CYS A 152 -6.61 2.43 29.98
CA CYS A 152 -5.39 3.15 30.32
C CYS A 152 -5.36 3.52 31.83
N PRO A 153 -4.20 3.85 32.41
CA PRO A 153 -4.09 4.19 33.84
C PRO A 153 -4.93 5.40 34.29
N VAL A 154 -5.42 6.22 33.36
CA VAL A 154 -6.34 7.33 33.67
C VAL A 154 -7.78 6.83 33.78
N CYS A 155 -8.18 5.89 32.91
CA CYS A 155 -9.56 5.41 32.82
C CYS A 155 -9.84 4.21 33.72
N LEU A 156 -8.80 3.46 34.10
CA LEU A 156 -8.93 2.30 34.97
C LEU A 156 -9.58 2.73 36.30
N ASP A 157 -10.75 2.16 36.58
CA ASP A 157 -11.56 2.42 37.78
C ASP A 157 -12.14 3.85 37.94
N LYS A 158 -12.28 4.61 36.84
CA LYS A 158 -12.95 5.92 36.82
C LYS A 158 -14.19 5.92 35.91
N ASN A 159 -15.15 6.79 36.20
CA ASN A 159 -16.27 7.11 35.33
C ASN A 159 -16.01 8.42 34.55
N PRO A 160 -16.77 8.72 33.49
CA PRO A 160 -16.61 9.96 32.72
C PRO A 160 -16.68 11.24 33.58
N GLU A 161 -17.54 11.25 34.59
CA GLU A 161 -17.75 12.39 35.51
C GLU A 161 -16.56 12.64 36.44
N ASP A 162 -15.71 11.62 36.66
CA ASP A 162 -14.55 11.69 37.54
C ASP A 162 -13.32 12.31 36.84
N LEU A 163 -13.37 12.49 35.51
CA LEU A 163 -12.23 12.99 34.74
C LEU A 163 -12.21 14.52 34.68
N ASP A 164 -11.11 15.11 35.15
CA ASP A 164 -10.84 16.52 34.92
C ASP A 164 -10.13 16.77 33.57
N VAL A 165 -9.90 18.04 33.23
CA VAL A 165 -9.24 18.42 31.97
C VAL A 165 -7.83 17.81 31.84
N LYS A 166 -7.08 17.66 32.94
CA LYS A 166 -5.74 17.09 32.91
C LYS A 166 -5.78 15.58 32.69
N ASP A 167 -6.74 14.90 33.31
CA ASP A 167 -7.01 13.49 33.07
C ASP A 167 -7.34 13.24 31.60
N VAL A 168 -8.27 14.01 31.03
CA VAL A 168 -8.65 13.88 29.61
C VAL A 168 -7.46 14.14 28.69
N ALA A 169 -6.65 15.17 28.96
CA ALA A 169 -5.45 15.47 28.16
C ALA A 169 -4.42 14.31 28.20
N LYS A 170 -4.22 13.73 29.39
CA LYS A 170 -3.33 12.59 29.58
C LYS A 170 -3.86 11.34 28.88
N HIS A 171 -5.16 11.03 29.02
CA HIS A 171 -5.81 9.95 28.29
C HIS A 171 -5.67 10.13 26.77
N ASN A 172 -5.99 11.30 26.25
CA ASN A 172 -5.89 11.60 24.82
C ASN A 172 -4.47 11.39 24.30
N THR A 173 -3.46 11.80 25.08
CA THR A 173 -2.05 11.58 24.76
C THR A 173 -1.69 10.09 24.74
N LEU A 174 -2.15 9.32 25.74
CA LEU A 174 -1.96 7.87 25.80
C LEU A 174 -2.63 7.14 24.63
N ALA A 175 -3.81 7.60 24.18
CA ALA A 175 -4.48 7.07 23.00
C ALA A 175 -3.66 7.28 21.71
N MET A 176 -3.07 8.46 21.53
CA MET A 176 -2.15 8.74 20.42
C MET A 176 -0.91 7.84 20.48
N GLN A 177 -0.30 7.70 21.66
CA GLN A 177 0.86 6.83 21.87
C GLN A 177 0.55 5.35 21.61
N LYS A 178 -0.64 4.88 22.01
CA LYS A 178 -1.11 3.52 21.71
C LYS A 178 -1.12 3.28 20.20
N VAL A 179 -1.78 4.15 19.43
CA VAL A 179 -1.83 4.03 17.96
C VAL A 179 -0.43 4.03 17.36
N LEU A 180 0.42 4.98 17.75
CA LEU A 180 1.78 5.08 17.22
C LEU A 180 2.60 3.82 17.51
N LYS A 181 2.49 3.25 18.71
CA LYS A 181 3.16 1.98 19.08
C LYS A 181 2.62 0.81 18.26
N THR A 182 1.31 0.74 18.04
CA THR A 182 0.67 -0.31 17.23
C THR A 182 1.20 -0.30 15.79
N ILE A 183 1.22 0.86 15.13
CA ILE A 183 1.64 0.94 13.72
C ILE A 183 3.16 0.81 13.54
N THR A 184 3.96 1.21 14.54
CA THR A 184 5.43 1.09 14.47
C THR A 184 5.92 -0.32 14.75
N HIS A 185 5.19 -1.10 15.56
CA HIS A 185 5.48 -2.52 15.79
C HIS A 185 5.48 -3.32 14.48
N ASP A 186 4.52 -3.03 13.60
CA ASP A 186 4.34 -3.72 12.32
C ASP A 186 4.33 -2.76 11.13
N LEU A 187 5.42 -2.00 10.99
CA LEU A 187 5.57 -1.00 9.94
C LEU A 187 5.45 -1.56 8.51
N GLU A 188 5.79 -2.85 8.31
CA GLU A 188 5.64 -3.52 7.00
C GLU A 188 4.17 -3.67 6.59
N ASN A 189 3.24 -3.76 7.55
CA ASN A 189 1.81 -3.78 7.32
C ASN A 189 1.16 -2.38 7.36
N LEU A 190 1.95 -1.29 7.41
CA LEU A 190 1.43 0.07 7.55
C LEU A 190 0.35 0.41 6.51
N ARG A 191 0.57 0.10 5.24
CA ARG A 191 -0.41 0.41 4.18
C ARG A 191 -1.74 -0.35 4.37
N ASN A 192 -1.72 -1.58 4.87
CA ASN A 192 -2.94 -2.33 5.21
C ASN A 192 -3.70 -1.64 6.35
N LEU A 193 -2.99 -1.18 7.39
CA LEU A 193 -3.59 -0.45 8.51
C LEU A 193 -4.15 0.89 8.05
N VAL A 194 -3.44 1.62 7.19
CA VAL A 194 -3.89 2.88 6.61
C VAL A 194 -5.20 2.70 5.85
N GLU A 195 -5.30 1.71 4.96
CA GLU A 195 -6.53 1.46 4.18
C GLU A 195 -7.75 1.14 5.06
N ALA A 196 -7.55 0.46 6.18
CA ALA A 196 -8.60 0.26 7.17
C ALA A 196 -8.94 1.56 7.91
N TRP A 197 -7.93 2.30 8.37
CA TRP A 197 -8.12 3.49 9.22
C TRP A 197 -8.74 4.68 8.48
N VAL A 198 -8.41 4.86 7.20
CA VAL A 198 -8.91 6.01 6.43
C VAL A 198 -10.44 5.99 6.26
N LYS A 199 -11.11 4.88 6.58
CA LYS A 199 -12.57 4.75 6.53
C LYS A 199 -13.29 5.42 7.70
N PHE A 200 -12.57 5.77 8.77
CA PHE A 200 -13.18 6.47 9.92
C PHE A 200 -13.52 7.94 9.64
N LYS A 201 -12.89 8.57 8.64
CA LYS A 201 -13.18 9.95 8.22
C LYS A 201 -13.09 10.10 6.70
N PRO A 202 -14.10 10.66 5.99
CA PRO A 202 -14.06 10.85 4.54
C PRO A 202 -12.83 11.60 4.05
N GLU A 203 -12.37 12.60 4.80
CA GLU A 203 -11.20 13.41 4.47
C GLU A 203 -9.92 12.56 4.40
N LEU A 204 -9.78 11.56 5.28
CA LEU A 204 -8.61 10.67 5.28
C LEU A 204 -8.61 9.75 4.06
N THR A 205 -9.79 9.26 3.64
CA THR A 205 -9.93 8.49 2.40
C THR A 205 -9.57 9.36 1.19
N ALA A 206 -10.03 10.63 1.16
CA ALA A 206 -9.67 11.56 0.11
C ALA A 206 -8.15 11.81 0.06
N MET A 207 -7.51 12.04 1.20
CA MET A 207 -6.06 12.21 1.30
C MET A 207 -5.28 11.00 0.77
N LEU A 208 -5.69 9.77 1.11
CA LEU A 208 -5.05 8.57 0.59
C LEU A 208 -5.15 8.48 -0.94
N ARG A 209 -6.36 8.68 -1.48
CA ARG A 209 -6.59 8.66 -2.94
C ARG A 209 -5.78 9.73 -3.67
N ILE A 210 -5.65 10.92 -3.09
CA ILE A 210 -4.81 11.99 -3.66
C ILE A 210 -3.34 11.59 -3.63
N ALA A 211 -2.85 10.97 -2.56
CA ALA A 211 -1.47 10.50 -2.50
C ALA A 211 -1.18 9.42 -3.54
N ASP A 212 -2.13 8.50 -3.74
CA ASP A 212 -2.05 7.46 -4.77
C ASP A 212 -2.09 8.06 -6.18
N GLU A 213 -2.92 9.08 -6.44
CA GLU A 213 -2.95 9.82 -7.70
C GLU A 213 -1.61 10.51 -7.99
N LEU A 214 -0.99 11.10 -6.97
CA LEU A 214 0.29 11.80 -7.09
C LEU A 214 1.48 10.86 -7.33
N ARG A 215 1.36 9.57 -6.96
CA ARG A 215 2.38 8.51 -7.15
C ARG A 215 3.77 8.79 -6.58
N ARG A 216 3.95 9.83 -5.77
CA ARG A 216 5.28 10.18 -5.22
C ARG A 216 5.75 9.22 -4.13
N VAL A 217 4.83 8.46 -3.53
CA VAL A 217 5.18 7.42 -2.53
C VAL A 217 5.81 6.20 -3.21
N ASP A 218 5.42 5.91 -4.45
CA ASP A 218 5.82 4.74 -5.23
C ASP A 218 7.33 4.62 -5.38
N GLU A 219 8.02 5.75 -5.54
CA GLU A 219 9.48 5.86 -5.71
C GLU A 219 10.27 5.21 -4.57
N PHE A 220 9.67 5.13 -3.38
CA PHE A 220 10.32 4.64 -2.17
C PHE A 220 9.71 3.37 -1.61
N TYR A 221 8.73 2.79 -2.32
CA TYR A 221 8.10 1.56 -1.89
C TYR A 221 8.99 0.36 -2.25
N PRO A 222 9.21 -0.59 -1.33
CA PRO A 222 10.10 -1.71 -1.61
C PRO A 222 9.49 -2.67 -2.64
N ASN A 223 10.34 -3.20 -3.54
CA ASN A 223 9.96 -4.24 -4.50
C ASN A 223 9.72 -5.62 -3.85
N PHE A 224 10.05 -5.75 -2.56
CA PHE A 224 9.88 -6.98 -1.79
C PHE A 224 9.50 -6.62 -0.35
N SER A 225 8.51 -7.32 0.19
CA SER A 225 8.12 -7.25 1.60
C SER A 225 7.70 -8.62 2.11
N ARG A 226 7.90 -8.84 3.42
CA ARG A 226 7.36 -10.02 4.10
C ARG A 226 5.89 -9.85 4.45
N ALA A 227 5.40 -8.61 4.58
CA ALA A 227 3.99 -8.34 4.81
C ALA A 227 3.14 -8.82 3.62
N LYS A 228 2.04 -9.50 3.96
CA LYS A 228 1.02 -9.88 2.99
C LYS A 228 0.24 -8.63 2.57
N VAL A 229 0.08 -8.41 1.28
CA VAL A 229 -0.74 -7.30 0.76
C VAL A 229 -2.21 -7.68 0.84
N LEU A 230 -3.00 -6.97 1.64
CA LEU A 230 -4.45 -7.20 1.74
C LEU A 230 -5.16 -6.27 0.77
N MET A 231 -5.73 -6.84 -0.29
CA MET A 231 -6.38 -6.11 -1.36
C MET A 231 -7.90 -6.20 -1.19
N SER A 232 -8.43 -5.55 -0.15
CA SER A 232 -9.83 -5.65 0.28
C SER A 232 -10.67 -4.40 0.03
N ALA A 233 -10.05 -3.31 -0.46
CA ALA A 233 -10.71 -2.03 -0.71
C ALA A 233 -10.44 -1.52 -2.13
N ILE A 234 -11.25 -0.58 -2.63
CA ILE A 234 -11.05 0.05 -3.94
C ILE A 234 -9.72 0.82 -4.04
N GLU A 235 -9.21 1.34 -2.92
CA GLU A 235 -7.88 1.97 -2.87
C GLU A 235 -6.74 0.97 -3.11
N SER A 236 -7.00 -0.34 -2.98
CA SER A 236 -6.00 -1.39 -3.24
C SER A 236 -5.48 -1.38 -4.67
N PHE A 237 -6.30 -0.90 -5.61
CA PHE A 237 -5.99 -0.85 -7.05
C PHE A 237 -4.86 0.12 -7.35
N ASN A 238 -4.74 1.19 -6.55
CA ASN A 238 -3.73 2.23 -6.74
C ASN A 238 -2.59 2.11 -5.72
N ARG A 239 -2.49 0.97 -5.03
CA ARG A 239 -1.37 0.73 -4.12
C ARG A 239 -0.04 0.74 -4.86
N PRO A 240 1.02 1.32 -4.27
CA PRO A 240 2.36 1.23 -4.82
C PRO A 240 2.78 -0.20 -5.15
N GLU A 241 2.45 -1.18 -4.30
CA GLU A 241 2.75 -2.59 -4.55
C GLU A 241 2.11 -3.14 -5.83
N VAL A 242 0.89 -2.71 -6.14
CA VAL A 242 0.10 -3.19 -7.28
C VAL A 242 0.58 -2.51 -8.55
N VAL A 243 0.58 -1.18 -8.56
CA VAL A 243 0.89 -0.40 -9.77
C VAL A 243 2.35 -0.62 -10.16
N ASN A 244 3.30 -0.55 -9.21
CA ASN A 244 4.72 -0.78 -9.51
C ASN A 244 4.96 -2.20 -10.02
N PHE A 245 4.29 -3.21 -9.47
CA PHE A 245 4.41 -4.58 -9.96
C PHE A 245 3.93 -4.70 -11.40
N LEU A 246 2.72 -4.22 -11.69
CA LEU A 246 2.12 -4.34 -13.02
C LEU A 246 2.97 -3.62 -14.07
N GLU A 247 3.39 -2.38 -13.81
CA GLU A 247 4.26 -1.62 -14.73
C GLU A 247 5.61 -2.29 -14.96
N LYS A 248 6.29 -2.73 -13.89
CA LYS A 248 7.59 -3.39 -14.00
C LYS A 248 7.49 -4.76 -14.65
N ALA A 249 6.46 -5.52 -14.32
CA ALA A 249 6.21 -6.84 -14.91
C ALA A 249 5.92 -6.69 -16.41
N VAL A 250 5.07 -5.75 -16.83
CA VAL A 250 4.82 -5.46 -18.25
C VAL A 250 6.11 -5.07 -18.97
N LYS A 251 6.95 -4.21 -18.37
CA LYS A 251 8.26 -3.84 -18.97
C LYS A 251 9.19 -5.05 -19.10
N ALA A 252 9.22 -5.92 -18.10
CA ALA A 252 10.12 -7.08 -18.05
C ALA A 252 9.60 -8.31 -18.84
N TYR A 253 8.31 -8.33 -19.21
CA TYR A 253 7.67 -9.48 -19.83
C TYR A 253 8.13 -9.68 -21.27
N LYS A 254 8.73 -10.85 -21.54
CA LYS A 254 9.14 -11.30 -22.87
C LYS A 254 8.71 -12.76 -23.04
N PRO A 255 7.45 -13.00 -23.42
CA PRO A 255 6.97 -14.36 -23.69
C PRO A 255 7.83 -15.02 -24.77
N LYS A 256 8.05 -16.33 -24.63
CA LYS A 256 8.80 -17.16 -25.59
C LYS A 256 7.87 -17.99 -26.46
N GLY A 257 6.69 -18.36 -25.95
CA GLY A 257 5.69 -19.15 -26.66
C GLY A 257 4.68 -18.30 -27.44
N LYS A 258 4.09 -18.90 -28.48
CA LYS A 258 3.02 -18.30 -29.29
C LYS A 258 1.61 -18.72 -28.88
N VAL A 259 1.49 -19.70 -27.98
CA VAL A 259 0.21 -20.17 -27.43
C VAL A 259 0.08 -19.65 -26.01
N LEU A 260 -0.98 -18.91 -25.72
CA LEU A 260 -1.29 -18.37 -24.40
C LEU A 260 -2.49 -19.09 -23.78
N LEU A 261 -2.35 -19.48 -22.51
CA LEU A 261 -3.42 -19.98 -21.65
C LEU A 261 -3.71 -18.99 -20.52
N ILE A 262 -4.94 -18.48 -20.48
CA ILE A 262 -5.43 -17.61 -19.42
C ILE A 262 -6.13 -18.45 -18.35
N LEU A 263 -5.73 -18.27 -17.09
CA LEU A 263 -6.18 -19.05 -15.93
C LEU A 263 -6.73 -18.16 -14.81
N PRO A 264 -7.64 -18.66 -13.95
CA PRO A 264 -8.04 -17.94 -12.75
C PRO A 264 -6.95 -18.06 -11.67
N CYS A 265 -6.93 -17.10 -10.75
CA CYS A 265 -6.06 -17.17 -9.58
C CYS A 265 -6.45 -18.31 -8.61
N SER A 266 -5.60 -18.56 -7.62
CA SER A 266 -5.85 -19.52 -6.54
C SER A 266 -5.51 -18.92 -5.18
N ALA A 267 -6.20 -19.38 -4.12
CA ALA A 267 -5.91 -18.96 -2.75
C ALA A 267 -4.46 -19.30 -2.33
N LYS A 268 -4.00 -20.51 -2.67
CA LYS A 268 -2.60 -20.91 -2.45
C LYS A 268 -1.70 -20.25 -3.49
N LYS A 269 -0.60 -19.64 -3.02
CA LYS A 269 0.46 -19.03 -3.82
C LYS A 269 1.81 -19.68 -3.48
N PRO A 270 2.75 -19.82 -4.43
CA PRO A 270 2.59 -19.51 -5.86
C PRO A 270 1.56 -20.42 -6.53
N TYR A 271 0.87 -19.90 -7.54
CA TYR A 271 -0.34 -20.53 -8.09
C TYR A 271 -0.06 -21.92 -8.66
N SER A 272 1.12 -22.12 -9.27
CA SER A 272 1.56 -23.42 -9.84
C SER A 272 1.59 -24.58 -8.86
N THR A 273 1.61 -24.30 -7.54
CA THR A 273 1.59 -25.29 -6.47
C THR A 273 0.21 -25.50 -5.84
N SER A 274 -0.80 -24.78 -6.35
CA SER A 274 -2.19 -24.94 -5.93
C SER A 274 -2.80 -26.21 -6.53
N ARG A 275 -3.77 -26.79 -5.83
CA ARG A 275 -4.46 -28.01 -6.28
C ARG A 275 -5.06 -27.82 -7.68
N SER A 276 -5.77 -26.71 -7.90
CA SER A 276 -6.45 -26.44 -9.17
C SER A 276 -5.46 -26.30 -10.32
N HIS A 277 -4.37 -25.55 -10.14
CA HIS A 277 -3.37 -25.39 -11.19
C HIS A 277 -2.62 -26.69 -11.47
N THR A 278 -2.31 -27.52 -10.46
CA THR A 278 -1.71 -28.84 -10.69
C THR A 278 -2.60 -29.75 -11.52
N ILE A 279 -3.92 -29.74 -11.28
CA ILE A 279 -4.90 -30.51 -12.05
C ILE A 279 -4.95 -29.99 -13.49
N ILE A 280 -5.12 -28.68 -13.69
CA ILE A 280 -5.20 -28.08 -15.02
C ILE A 280 -3.91 -28.35 -15.81
N ARG A 281 -2.73 -28.13 -15.20
CA ARG A 281 -1.44 -28.33 -15.87
C ARG A 281 -1.12 -29.79 -16.21
N SER A 282 -1.85 -30.76 -15.65
CA SER A 282 -1.70 -32.17 -16.03
C SER A 282 -2.11 -32.45 -17.49
N VAL A 283 -2.92 -31.56 -18.09
CA VAL A 283 -3.36 -31.66 -19.50
C VAL A 283 -2.77 -30.57 -20.40
N VAL A 284 -1.91 -29.68 -19.87
CA VAL A 284 -1.30 -28.57 -20.62
C VAL A 284 0.08 -28.99 -21.15
N LYS A 285 0.34 -28.74 -22.43
CA LYS A 285 1.64 -29.02 -23.06
C LYS A 285 2.73 -28.07 -22.53
N LYS A 286 3.97 -28.57 -22.41
CA LYS A 286 5.14 -27.72 -22.14
C LYS A 286 5.34 -26.72 -23.29
N GLY A 287 5.66 -25.47 -22.98
CA GLY A 287 5.86 -24.40 -23.97
C GLY A 287 4.64 -23.49 -24.18
N VAL A 288 3.53 -23.77 -23.51
CA VAL A 288 2.39 -22.85 -23.44
C VAL A 288 2.70 -21.74 -22.44
N GLU A 289 2.52 -20.48 -22.86
CA GLU A 289 2.58 -19.32 -21.98
C GLU A 289 1.32 -19.28 -21.12
N GLU A 290 1.45 -18.83 -19.88
CA GLU A 290 0.36 -18.85 -18.92
C GLU A 290 0.23 -17.46 -18.25
N ILE A 291 -0.97 -16.88 -18.29
CA ILE A 291 -1.31 -15.64 -17.55
C ILE A 291 -2.44 -15.93 -16.57
N ILE A 292 -2.21 -15.58 -15.31
CA ILE A 292 -3.15 -15.76 -14.23
C ILE A 292 -3.87 -14.44 -13.99
N VAL A 293 -5.19 -14.43 -14.13
CA VAL A 293 -6.04 -13.27 -13.85
C VAL A 293 -6.46 -13.30 -12.39
N SER A 294 -6.31 -12.18 -11.70
CA SER A 294 -6.78 -11.91 -10.33
C SER A 294 -7.27 -10.45 -10.26
N SER A 295 -7.83 -10.03 -9.12
CA SER A 295 -8.25 -8.64 -8.88
C SER A 295 -7.43 -8.10 -7.72
N PRO A 296 -6.68 -7.00 -7.86
CA PRO A 296 -6.39 -6.21 -9.06
C PRO A 296 -5.25 -6.75 -9.96
N LEU A 297 -4.59 -7.86 -9.60
CA LEU A 297 -3.37 -8.31 -10.30
C LEU A 297 -3.63 -9.15 -11.56
N VAL A 298 -2.90 -8.86 -12.63
CA VAL A 298 -2.68 -9.79 -13.76
C VAL A 298 -1.24 -10.28 -13.68
N VAL A 299 -1.04 -11.61 -13.66
CA VAL A 299 0.26 -12.21 -13.36
C VAL A 299 0.62 -13.25 -14.42
N PRO A 300 1.49 -12.92 -15.38
CA PRO A 300 2.18 -13.94 -16.15
C PRO A 300 2.90 -14.93 -15.24
N ARG A 301 2.84 -16.24 -15.55
CA ARG A 301 3.41 -17.33 -14.75
C ARG A 301 4.87 -17.09 -14.37
N VAL A 302 5.63 -16.48 -15.28
CA VAL A 302 7.05 -16.14 -15.06
C VAL A 302 7.27 -15.19 -13.88
N PHE A 303 6.24 -14.48 -13.41
CA PHE A 303 6.27 -13.56 -12.28
C PHE A 303 5.53 -14.10 -11.02
N GLU A 304 5.05 -15.35 -11.00
CA GLU A 304 4.26 -15.84 -9.86
C GLU A 304 5.04 -15.90 -8.52
N LEU A 305 6.38 -15.90 -8.58
CA LEU A 305 7.27 -15.94 -7.43
C LEU A 305 7.71 -14.55 -6.94
N VAL A 306 7.37 -13.47 -7.66
CA VAL A 306 7.76 -12.12 -7.23
C VAL A 306 6.71 -11.48 -6.33
N TYR A 307 7.13 -10.53 -5.51
CA TYR A 307 6.23 -9.71 -4.72
C TYR A 307 5.54 -8.66 -5.61
N PRO A 308 4.22 -8.40 -5.42
CA PRO A 308 3.32 -8.97 -4.42
C PRO A 308 2.60 -10.27 -4.86
N ALA A 309 2.78 -10.75 -6.09
CA ALA A 309 2.05 -11.91 -6.64
C ALA A 309 2.15 -13.18 -5.77
N VAL A 310 3.29 -13.42 -5.12
CA VAL A 310 3.47 -14.56 -4.20
C VAL A 310 2.84 -14.34 -2.81
N ASN A 311 2.57 -13.09 -2.41
CA ASN A 311 2.22 -12.71 -1.04
C ASN A 311 1.13 -11.63 -0.96
N TYR A 312 -0.05 -11.91 -1.51
CA TYR A 312 -1.24 -11.07 -1.36
C TYR A 312 -2.46 -11.88 -0.88
N ASP A 313 -3.54 -11.21 -0.48
CA ASP A 313 -4.87 -11.78 -0.28
C ASP A 313 -5.96 -10.86 -0.85
N VAL A 314 -7.08 -11.48 -1.21
CA VAL A 314 -8.27 -10.79 -1.76
C VAL A 314 -9.53 -11.43 -1.20
N PRO A 315 -10.63 -10.67 -1.02
CA PRO A 315 -11.93 -11.24 -0.71
C PRO A 315 -12.43 -12.06 -1.91
N VAL A 316 -12.87 -13.30 -1.67
CA VAL A 316 -13.38 -14.19 -2.71
C VAL A 316 -14.90 -14.26 -2.62
N THR A 317 -15.58 -13.35 -3.31
CA THR A 317 -17.06 -13.31 -3.36
C THR A 317 -17.62 -13.93 -4.64
N GLY A 318 -16.78 -14.13 -5.67
CA GLY A 318 -17.19 -14.52 -7.01
C GLY A 318 -17.85 -13.38 -7.82
N HIS A 319 -18.15 -12.25 -7.19
CA HIS A 319 -18.71 -11.07 -7.84
C HIS A 319 -17.60 -10.06 -8.14
N TRP A 320 -17.58 -9.56 -9.37
CA TRP A 320 -16.62 -8.56 -9.84
C TRP A 320 -17.42 -7.36 -10.35
N SER A 321 -17.09 -6.18 -9.82
CA SER A 321 -17.66 -4.92 -10.31
C SER A 321 -17.17 -4.58 -11.71
N ASP A 322 -17.86 -3.66 -12.40
CA ASP A 322 -17.46 -3.21 -13.73
C ASP A 322 -16.11 -2.51 -13.71
N ASP A 323 -15.84 -1.70 -12.69
CA ASP A 323 -14.55 -1.03 -12.49
C ASP A 323 -13.41 -2.05 -12.33
N GLU A 324 -13.63 -3.14 -11.59
CA GLU A 324 -12.65 -4.23 -11.46
C GLU A 324 -12.38 -4.91 -12.80
N VAL A 325 -13.44 -5.22 -13.55
CA VAL A 325 -13.31 -5.86 -14.86
C VAL A 325 -12.55 -4.96 -15.83
N MET A 326 -12.87 -3.67 -15.87
CA MET A 326 -12.20 -2.69 -16.72
C MET A 326 -10.73 -2.47 -16.33
N TYR A 327 -10.45 -2.40 -15.03
CA TYR A 327 -9.08 -2.24 -14.54
C TYR A 327 -8.20 -3.44 -14.91
N VAL A 328 -8.69 -4.65 -14.64
CA VAL A 328 -7.91 -5.88 -14.86
C VAL A 328 -7.78 -6.19 -16.35
N SER A 329 -8.81 -5.92 -17.17
CA SER A 329 -8.75 -6.09 -18.63
C SER A 329 -7.70 -5.16 -19.27
N LYS A 330 -7.61 -3.90 -18.83
CA LYS A 330 -6.55 -2.98 -19.27
C LYS A 330 -5.15 -3.58 -19.08
N TRP A 331 -4.86 -4.12 -17.89
CA TRP A 331 -3.56 -4.73 -17.62
C TRP A 331 -3.35 -6.04 -18.38
N LEU A 332 -4.41 -6.82 -18.61
CA LEU A 332 -4.35 -7.99 -19.46
C LEU A 332 -3.99 -7.62 -20.90
N CYS A 333 -4.60 -6.57 -21.47
CA CYS A 333 -4.25 -6.02 -22.77
C CYS A 333 -2.76 -5.65 -22.86
N GLU A 334 -2.22 -4.95 -21.85
CA GLU A 334 -0.80 -4.59 -21.77
C GLU A 334 0.12 -5.82 -21.82
N PHE A 335 -0.20 -6.89 -21.07
CA PHE A 335 0.60 -8.12 -21.11
C PHE A 335 0.47 -8.88 -22.43
N LEU A 336 -0.73 -8.98 -23.00
CA LEU A 336 -0.95 -9.64 -24.28
C LEU A 336 -0.19 -8.92 -25.41
N SER A 337 -0.12 -7.59 -25.37
CA SER A 337 0.63 -6.78 -26.35
C SER A 337 2.15 -7.06 -26.39
N LYS A 338 2.70 -7.71 -25.36
CA LYS A 338 4.13 -8.07 -25.31
C LYS A 338 4.47 -9.36 -26.03
N GLY A 339 3.48 -10.15 -26.43
CA GLY A 339 3.68 -11.41 -27.13
C GLY A 339 3.02 -11.44 -28.49
N ASP A 340 3.64 -12.17 -29.41
CA ASP A 340 3.08 -12.51 -30.71
C ASP A 340 2.22 -13.77 -30.59
N PHE A 341 1.17 -13.71 -29.76
CA PHE A 341 0.31 -14.85 -29.50
C PHE A 341 -0.58 -15.16 -30.70
N GLU A 342 -0.36 -16.32 -31.32
CA GLU A 342 -1.15 -16.82 -32.45
C GLU A 342 -2.43 -17.52 -31.96
N VAL A 343 -2.40 -18.09 -30.75
CA VAL A 343 -3.54 -18.80 -30.15
C VAL A 343 -3.73 -18.33 -28.71
N VAL A 344 -4.94 -17.87 -28.39
CA VAL A 344 -5.33 -17.47 -27.03
C VAL A 344 -6.44 -18.39 -26.53
N ILE A 345 -6.15 -19.09 -25.43
CA ILE A 345 -7.06 -20.04 -24.80
C ILE A 345 -7.48 -19.46 -23.45
N ALA A 346 -8.78 -19.39 -23.20
CA ALA A 346 -9.34 -18.94 -21.95
C ALA A 346 -9.94 -20.13 -21.18
N HIS A 347 -9.30 -20.49 -20.07
CA HIS A 347 -9.75 -21.54 -19.17
C HIS A 347 -10.20 -20.94 -17.84
N VAL A 348 -11.22 -20.08 -17.94
CA VAL A 348 -11.73 -19.22 -16.87
C VAL A 348 -13.26 -19.20 -16.87
N GLU A 349 -13.84 -18.72 -15.77
CA GLU A 349 -15.29 -18.55 -15.62
C GLU A 349 -15.65 -17.31 -14.80
N GLY A 350 -16.96 -17.02 -14.65
CA GLY A 350 -17.45 -15.94 -13.80
C GLY A 350 -16.85 -14.56 -14.11
N GLY A 351 -16.41 -13.82 -13.09
CA GLY A 351 -15.76 -12.52 -13.27
C GLY A 351 -14.50 -12.56 -14.13
N TYR A 352 -13.72 -13.64 -14.05
CA TYR A 352 -12.53 -13.83 -14.90
C TYR A 352 -12.89 -13.93 -16.38
N LYS A 353 -14.00 -14.61 -16.71
CA LYS A 353 -14.51 -14.69 -18.08
C LYS A 353 -14.84 -13.30 -18.64
N ARG A 354 -15.51 -12.46 -17.84
CA ARG A 354 -15.84 -11.07 -18.23
C ARG A 354 -14.59 -10.24 -18.55
N VAL A 355 -13.53 -10.38 -17.76
CA VAL A 355 -12.23 -9.73 -18.02
C VAL A 355 -11.68 -10.13 -19.39
N VAL A 356 -11.68 -11.43 -19.69
CA VAL A 356 -11.17 -11.94 -20.97
C VAL A 356 -12.06 -11.54 -22.14
N GLU A 357 -13.39 -11.50 -21.97
CA GLU A 357 -14.33 -11.02 -23.00
C GLU A 357 -14.09 -9.55 -23.36
N VAL A 358 -13.90 -8.68 -22.36
CA VAL A 358 -13.57 -7.26 -22.59
C VAL A 358 -12.23 -7.12 -23.30
N THR A 359 -11.20 -7.85 -22.83
CA THR A 359 -9.86 -7.87 -23.43
C THR A 359 -9.91 -8.33 -24.90
N ALA A 360 -10.64 -9.42 -25.17
CA ALA A 360 -10.78 -9.97 -26.52
C ALA A 360 -11.46 -8.99 -27.48
N LYS A 361 -12.49 -8.30 -27.00
CA LYS A 361 -13.19 -7.27 -27.79
C LYS A 361 -12.29 -6.07 -28.08
N GLU A 362 -11.51 -5.61 -27.10
CA GLU A 362 -10.62 -4.46 -27.24
C GLU A 362 -9.45 -4.74 -28.21
N MET A 363 -8.88 -5.94 -28.13
CA MET A 363 -7.75 -6.36 -28.96
C MET A 363 -8.14 -7.06 -30.28
N GLY A 364 -9.42 -7.34 -30.50
CA GLY A 364 -9.90 -8.07 -31.68
C GLY A 364 -9.43 -9.52 -31.74
N LEU A 365 -9.35 -10.20 -30.60
CA LEU A 365 -8.81 -11.55 -30.48
C LEU A 365 -9.89 -12.62 -30.66
N ASP A 366 -9.53 -13.69 -31.38
CA ASP A 366 -10.30 -14.93 -31.36
C ASP A 366 -9.85 -15.80 -30.17
N VAL A 367 -10.76 -16.09 -29.26
CA VAL A 367 -10.46 -16.74 -27.98
C VAL A 367 -11.14 -18.10 -27.90
N ILE A 368 -10.33 -19.14 -27.64
CA ILE A 368 -10.82 -20.49 -27.45
C ILE A 368 -11.22 -20.71 -25.99
N TRP A 369 -12.51 -20.89 -25.74
CA TRP A 369 -13.06 -21.10 -24.40
C TRP A 369 -13.09 -22.58 -24.03
N THR A 370 -12.52 -22.94 -22.89
CA THR A 370 -12.38 -24.37 -22.49
C THR A 370 -12.97 -24.71 -21.14
N ALA A 371 -13.42 -23.72 -20.35
CA ALA A 371 -14.06 -23.95 -19.06
C ALA A 371 -15.51 -23.44 -19.04
N GLU A 372 -16.38 -24.25 -18.43
CA GLU A 372 -17.75 -23.85 -18.08
C GLU A 372 -18.05 -24.27 -16.64
N ARG A 373 -18.53 -23.33 -15.81
CA ARG A 373 -18.95 -23.50 -14.40
C ARG A 373 -17.92 -23.96 -13.38
N ASP A 374 -16.91 -24.71 -13.79
CA ASP A 374 -15.80 -25.16 -12.95
C ASP A 374 -14.59 -25.51 -13.84
N VAL A 375 -13.46 -24.83 -13.59
CA VAL A 375 -12.18 -25.00 -14.29
C VAL A 375 -11.48 -26.33 -13.98
N THR A 376 -11.94 -27.08 -12.99
CA THR A 376 -11.40 -28.40 -12.63
C THR A 376 -12.36 -29.55 -12.91
N SER A 377 -13.54 -29.27 -13.49
CA SER A 377 -14.48 -30.31 -13.89
C SER A 377 -13.91 -31.21 -14.98
N ALA A 378 -14.33 -32.48 -15.00
CA ALA A 378 -13.88 -33.44 -16.01
C ALA A 378 -14.19 -32.98 -17.45
N GLU A 379 -15.31 -32.28 -17.64
CA GLU A 379 -15.72 -31.72 -18.94
C GLU A 379 -14.79 -30.58 -19.39
N SER A 380 -14.54 -29.59 -18.51
CA SER A 380 -13.61 -28.49 -18.79
C SER A 380 -12.20 -29.00 -19.11
N LEU A 381 -11.71 -29.96 -18.32
CA LEU A 381 -10.37 -30.56 -18.54
C LEU A 381 -10.31 -31.37 -19.83
N LYS A 382 -11.38 -32.08 -20.21
CA LYS A 382 -11.46 -32.80 -21.48
C LYS A 382 -11.39 -31.84 -22.67
N ARG A 383 -12.16 -30.76 -22.66
CA ARG A 383 -12.13 -29.73 -23.71
C ARG A 383 -10.76 -29.07 -23.81
N LEU A 384 -10.17 -28.69 -22.66
CA LEU A 384 -8.82 -28.14 -22.64
C LEU A 384 -7.81 -29.11 -23.25
N LYS A 385 -7.89 -30.39 -22.88
CA LYS A 385 -7.01 -31.43 -23.43
C LYS A 385 -7.19 -31.58 -24.95
N GLU A 386 -8.42 -31.61 -25.46
CA GLU A 386 -8.69 -31.71 -26.90
C GLU A 386 -8.10 -30.51 -27.67
N VAL A 387 -8.23 -29.29 -27.15
CA VAL A 387 -7.57 -28.11 -27.72
C VAL A 387 -6.06 -28.27 -27.69
N MET A 388 -5.50 -28.65 -26.54
CA MET A 388 -4.06 -28.84 -26.37
C MET A 388 -3.51 -29.89 -27.34
N ASP A 389 -4.18 -31.03 -27.50
CA ASP A 389 -3.74 -32.13 -28.36
C ASP A 389 -3.61 -31.70 -29.84
N ASN A 390 -4.48 -30.80 -30.31
CA ASN A 390 -4.48 -30.26 -31.68
C ASN A 390 -3.48 -29.13 -31.94
N LEU A 391 -2.78 -28.63 -30.92
CA LEU A 391 -1.82 -27.53 -31.07
C LEU A 391 -0.38 -28.03 -31.22
N GLU A 392 0.36 -27.41 -32.13
CA GLU A 392 1.81 -27.49 -32.19
C GLU A 392 2.41 -26.41 -31.29
N VAL A 393 3.28 -26.81 -30.36
CA VAL A 393 3.83 -25.90 -29.34
C VAL A 393 5.34 -26.06 -29.29
N GLU A 394 6.06 -24.97 -29.55
CA GLU A 394 7.51 -24.90 -29.34
C GLU A 394 7.82 -24.96 -27.85
N LYS A 395 8.67 -25.91 -27.46
CA LYS A 395 9.00 -26.13 -26.05
C LYS A 395 10.04 -25.11 -25.59
N PHE A 396 9.76 -24.46 -24.47
CA PHE A 396 10.76 -23.73 -23.69
C PHE A 396 10.83 -24.24 -22.25
N ASP A 397 11.97 -24.00 -21.60
CA ASP A 397 12.15 -24.29 -20.18
C ASP A 397 11.50 -23.18 -19.34
N LEU A 398 10.38 -23.51 -18.71
CA LEU A 398 9.62 -22.60 -17.86
C LEU A 398 10.41 -22.13 -16.63
N TYR A 399 11.21 -23.00 -16.00
CA TYR A 399 11.97 -22.61 -14.81
C TYR A 399 13.10 -21.65 -15.17
N LYS A 400 13.77 -21.89 -16.30
CA LYS A 400 14.71 -20.92 -16.84
C LYS A 400 14.01 -19.60 -17.18
N ALA A 401 12.83 -19.66 -17.81
CA ALA A 401 12.07 -18.44 -18.14
C ALA A 401 11.65 -17.66 -16.88
N ILE A 402 11.19 -18.32 -15.82
CA ILE A 402 10.90 -17.68 -14.52
C ILE A 402 12.16 -16.97 -14.01
N PHE A 403 13.30 -17.66 -13.97
CA PHE A 403 14.55 -17.09 -13.48
C PHE A 403 15.01 -15.87 -14.30
N ASP A 404 15.02 -15.98 -15.64
CA ASP A 404 15.36 -14.89 -16.56
C ASP A 404 14.48 -13.64 -16.30
N HIS A 405 13.17 -13.85 -16.15
CA HIS A 405 12.21 -12.76 -15.93
C HIS A 405 12.33 -12.14 -14.54
N MET A 406 12.63 -12.93 -13.51
CA MET A 406 12.89 -12.42 -12.16
C MET A 406 14.13 -11.51 -12.15
N LEU A 407 15.20 -11.88 -12.87
CA LEU A 407 16.40 -11.05 -13.00
C LEU A 407 16.10 -9.72 -13.70
N ARG A 408 15.35 -9.76 -14.81
CA ARG A 408 14.90 -8.54 -15.51
C ARG A 408 14.04 -7.66 -14.61
N TYR A 409 13.06 -8.25 -13.92
CA TYR A 409 12.15 -7.53 -13.03
C TYR A 409 12.87 -6.82 -11.88
N GLN A 410 13.84 -7.49 -11.25
CA GLN A 410 14.52 -6.95 -10.07
C GLN A 410 15.68 -6.03 -10.40
N PHE A 411 16.44 -6.33 -11.46
CA PHE A 411 17.74 -5.71 -11.71
C PHE A 411 17.88 -5.07 -13.10
N ASP A 412 16.88 -5.20 -13.98
CA ASP A 412 16.95 -4.78 -15.39
C ASP A 412 18.12 -5.45 -16.15
N VAL A 413 18.45 -6.70 -15.76
CA VAL A 413 19.55 -7.49 -16.33
C VAL A 413 19.00 -8.64 -17.16
N GLU A 414 19.58 -8.84 -18.35
CA GLU A 414 19.33 -10.00 -19.21
C GLU A 414 20.11 -11.22 -18.72
N GLY A 415 19.51 -12.41 -18.86
CA GLY A 415 19.89 -13.66 -18.16
C GLY A 415 21.39 -13.95 -18.02
N VAL A 416 21.75 -14.54 -16.89
CA VAL A 416 23.11 -15.04 -16.62
C VAL A 416 23.27 -16.40 -17.30
N ASP A 417 24.35 -16.62 -18.06
CA ASP A 417 24.67 -17.94 -18.59
C ASP A 417 25.13 -18.84 -17.43
N LEU A 418 24.18 -19.60 -16.86
CA LEU A 418 24.43 -20.50 -15.73
C LEU A 418 25.41 -21.65 -16.05
N LYS A 419 25.95 -21.71 -17.27
CA LYS A 419 27.01 -22.65 -17.65
C LYS A 419 28.42 -22.19 -17.29
N SER A 420 28.61 -20.97 -16.79
CA SER A 420 29.94 -20.40 -16.48
C SER A 420 30.23 -20.20 -14.99
N VAL A 421 29.53 -20.92 -14.08
CA VAL A 421 29.82 -20.91 -12.64
C VAL A 421 30.15 -22.31 -12.15
#